data_AF-A0A368FA02-F1
#
_entry.id   AF-A0A368FA02-F1
#
_cell.length_a   1.000
_cell.length_b   1.000
_cell.length_c   1.000
_cell.angle_alpha   90.00
_cell.angle_beta   90.00
_cell.angle_gamma   90.00
#
_symmetry.space_group_name_H-M   'P 1'
#
loop_
_entity.id
_entity.type
_entity.pdbx_description
1 polymer ?
#
loop_
_entity_poly.entity_id
_entity_poly.type
_entity_poly.pdbx_seq_one_letter_code
_entity_poly.pdbx_strand_id
1 'polypeptide(L)'
;MKLADDVDLEQIANECHGYVGADLASLCSEAALQQIREKMELIDLEDDTIDAEVLNSLAVSMENFRFAMGKSSPSALRETVVETPNIT
;
A
#
# COMPACT_ATOMS: atom_id res chain seq x y z
N MET A 1 3.29 7.79 8.29
CA MET A 1 3.48 8.80 7.22
C MET A 1 2.24 9.65 7.12
N LYS A 2 2.40 10.89 6.65
CA LYS A 2 1.27 11.76 6.37
C LYS A 2 0.56 11.29 5.08
N LEU A 3 -0.75 11.50 4.99
CA LEU A 3 -1.49 11.34 3.73
C LEU A 3 -1.46 12.67 2.96
N ALA A 4 -1.30 12.61 1.65
CA ALA A 4 -1.47 13.77 0.80
C ALA A 4 -2.96 14.10 0.62
N ASP A 5 -3.26 15.35 0.25
CA ASP A 5 -4.63 15.86 0.19
C ASP A 5 -5.46 15.25 -0.95
N ASP A 6 -4.82 14.55 -1.89
CA ASP A 6 -5.44 13.84 -3.01
C ASP A 6 -5.94 12.44 -2.66
N VAL A 7 -5.67 11.95 -1.45
CA VAL A 7 -6.06 10.61 -1.01
C VAL A 7 -7.56 10.55 -0.72
N ASP A 8 -8.28 9.75 -1.51
CA ASP A 8 -9.69 9.43 -1.29
C ASP A 8 -9.84 8.07 -0.60
N LEU A 9 -10.04 8.12 0.73
CA LEU A 9 -10.23 6.91 1.54
C LEU A 9 -11.55 6.19 1.25
N GLU A 10 -12.58 6.90 0.80
CA GLU A 10 -13.88 6.30 0.47
C GLU A 10 -13.78 5.51 -0.83
N GLN A 11 -13.06 6.04 -1.82
CA GLN A 11 -12.68 5.28 -3.02
C GLN A 11 -11.89 4.02 -2.68
N ILE A 12 -10.83 4.14 -1.86
CA ILE A 12 -10.01 2.97 -1.45
C ILE A 12 -10.88 1.92 -0.76
N ALA A 13 -11.76 2.32 0.15
CA ALA A 13 -12.64 1.40 0.87
C ALA A 13 -13.58 0.64 -0.08
N ASN A 14 -14.11 1.31 -1.11
CA ASN A 14 -14.96 0.68 -2.12
C ASN A 14 -14.20 -0.33 -2.99
N GLU A 15 -12.91 -0.10 -3.24
CA GLU A 15 -12.05 -0.98 -4.06
C GLU A 15 -11.47 -2.16 -3.27
N CYS A 16 -11.39 -2.07 -1.94
CA CYS A 16 -10.82 -3.09 -1.06
C CYS A 16 -11.81 -4.22 -0.67
N HIS A 17 -12.74 -4.59 -1.54
CA HIS A 17 -13.67 -5.69 -1.25
C HIS A 17 -12.90 -7.03 -1.07
N GLY A 18 -13.21 -7.76 0.00
CA GLY A 18 -12.54 -9.03 0.32
C GLY A 18 -11.16 -8.89 0.97
N TYR A 19 -10.70 -7.66 1.26
CA TYR A 19 -9.52 -7.44 2.08
C TYR A 19 -9.88 -7.67 3.56
N VAL A 20 -9.03 -8.42 4.26
CA VAL A 20 -9.06 -8.47 5.73
C VAL A 20 -8.07 -7.48 6.33
N GLY A 21 -8.12 -7.27 7.66
CA GLY A 21 -7.28 -6.29 8.35
C GLY A 21 -5.77 -6.45 8.07
N ALA A 22 -5.29 -7.68 7.88
CA ALA A 22 -3.91 -7.95 7.50
C ALA A 22 -3.58 -7.49 6.06
N ASP A 23 -4.52 -7.62 5.13
CA ASP A 23 -4.36 -7.15 3.75
C ASP A 23 -4.33 -5.62 3.71
N LEU A 24 -5.22 -4.97 4.47
CA LEU A 24 -5.23 -3.50 4.58
C LEU A 24 -3.93 -2.97 5.22
N ALA A 25 -3.43 -3.63 6.26
CA ALA A 25 -2.15 -3.27 6.86
C ALA A 25 -0.99 -3.43 5.85
N SER A 26 -1.02 -4.48 5.06
CA SER A 26 -0.01 -4.73 4.02
C SER A 26 -0.12 -3.71 2.88
N LEU A 27 -1.34 -3.36 2.45
CA LEU A 27 -1.61 -2.33 1.45
C LEU A 27 -1.05 -0.97 1.88
N CYS A 28 -1.35 -0.54 3.10
CA CYS A 28 -0.84 0.73 3.65
C CYS A 28 0.70 0.73 3.76
N SER A 29 1.29 -0.43 4.11
CA SER A 29 2.75 -0.57 4.19
C SER A 29 3.40 -0.49 2.82
N GLU A 30 2.83 -1.13 1.80
CA GLU A 30 3.33 -1.08 0.42
C GLU A 30 3.19 0.34 -0.17
N ALA A 31 2.07 1.03 0.09
CA ALA A 31 1.88 2.41 -0.36
C ALA A 31 2.91 3.37 0.30
N ALA A 32 3.20 3.18 1.59
CA ALA A 32 4.24 3.94 2.27
C ALA A 32 5.64 3.64 1.71
N LEU A 33 5.96 2.37 1.46
CA LEU A 33 7.23 1.97 0.85
C LEU A 33 7.39 2.50 -0.57
N GLN A 34 6.31 2.55 -1.34
CA GLN A 34 6.32 3.15 -2.68
C GLN A 34 6.70 4.63 -2.62
N GLN A 35 6.13 5.39 -1.68
CA GLN A 35 6.52 6.79 -1.47
C GLN A 35 8.01 6.94 -1.15
N ILE A 36 8.55 6.06 -0.30
CA ILE A 36 9.96 6.08 0.07
C ILE A 36 10.84 5.77 -1.15
N ARG A 37 10.44 4.80 -1.99
CA ARG A 37 11.19 4.43 -3.19
C ARG A 37 11.26 5.57 -4.20
N GLU A 38 10.17 6.30 -4.38
CA GLU A 38 10.12 7.47 -5.27
C GLU A 38 10.97 8.63 -4.77
N LYS A 39 11.05 8.79 -3.44
CA LYS A 39 11.86 9.85 -2.81
C LYS A 39 13.24 9.39 -2.36
N MET A 40 13.67 8.18 -2.73
CA MET A 40 14.94 7.62 -2.30
C MET A 40 16.13 8.43 -2.81
N GLU A 41 16.00 9.08 -3.97
CA GLU A 41 17.02 9.99 -4.52
C GLU A 41 17.20 11.28 -3.70
N LEU A 42 16.21 11.63 -2.87
CA LEU A 42 16.21 12.82 -2.01
C LEU A 42 16.65 12.51 -0.58
N ILE A 43 16.81 11.23 -0.23
CA ILE A 43 17.18 10.78 1.10
C ILE A 43 18.64 10.33 1.05
N ASP A 44 19.51 11.08 1.73
CA ASP A 44 20.86 10.60 2.00
C ASP A 44 20.79 9.48 3.05
N LEU A 45 21.19 8.28 2.66
CA LEU A 45 21.17 7.09 3.53
C LEU A 45 22.43 7.01 4.42
N GLU A 46 23.43 7.85 4.18
CA GLU A 46 24.67 7.91 4.97
C GLU A 46 24.53 8.86 6.16
N ASP A 47 23.54 9.76 6.15
CA ASP A 47 23.23 10.66 7.25
C ASP A 47 22.21 10.02 8.21
N ASP A 48 22.50 10.06 9.50
CA ASP A 48 21.60 9.60 10.55
C ASP A 48 20.40 10.53 10.74
N THR A 49 20.41 11.70 10.08
CA THR A 49 19.38 12.73 10.19
C THR A 49 18.73 13.03 8.85
N ILE A 50 17.39 13.10 8.85
CA ILE A 50 16.61 13.52 7.69
C ILE A 50 16.08 14.91 7.95
N ASP A 51 16.30 15.83 7.01
CA ASP A 51 15.78 17.19 7.09
C ASP A 51 14.26 17.20 7.27
N ALA A 52 13.78 18.08 8.15
CA ALA A 52 12.35 18.21 8.44
C ALA A 52 11.52 18.56 7.20
N GLU A 53 12.11 19.28 6.23
CA GLU A 53 11.47 19.61 4.97
C GLU A 53 11.26 18.37 4.09
N VAL A 54 12.28 17.50 4.00
CA VAL A 54 12.18 16.22 3.28
C VAL A 54 11.17 15.31 3.95
N LEU A 55 11.21 15.19 5.28
CA LEU A 55 10.22 14.44 6.07
C LEU A 55 8.79 14.92 5.85
N ASN A 56 8.55 16.23 5.84
CA ASN A 56 7.23 16.80 5.57
C ASN A 56 6.76 16.56 4.13
N SER A 57 7.70 16.43 3.19
CA SER A 57 7.41 16.10 1.80
C SER A 57 7.07 14.61 1.59
N LEU A 58 7.34 13.73 2.57
CA LEU A 58 7.00 12.31 2.53
C LEU A 58 5.52 12.09 2.89
N ALA A 59 4.63 12.55 2.02
CA ALA A 59 3.20 12.28 2.08
C ALA A 59 2.82 11.18 1.08
N VAL A 60 2.04 10.19 1.51
CA VAL A 60 1.54 9.11 0.64
C VAL A 60 0.39 9.67 -0.21
N SER A 61 0.53 9.60 -1.54
CA SER A 61 -0.47 10.05 -2.51
C SER A 61 -1.45 8.95 -2.90
N MET A 62 -2.50 9.32 -3.63
CA MET A 62 -3.46 8.35 -4.17
C MET A 62 -2.80 7.42 -5.21
N GLU A 63 -1.77 7.88 -5.91
CA GLU A 63 -1.00 7.08 -6.87
C GLU A 63 -0.31 5.89 -6.17
N ASN A 64 0.24 6.11 -4.99
CA ASN A 64 0.89 5.05 -4.21
C ASN A 64 -0.09 3.98 -3.77
N PHE A 65 -1.32 4.39 -3.41
CA PHE A 65 -2.39 3.45 -3.09
C PHE A 65 -2.82 2.65 -4.32
N ARG A 66 -2.93 3.27 -5.49
CA ARG A 66 -3.23 2.56 -6.75
C ARG A 66 -2.13 1.55 -7.11
N PHE A 67 -0.87 1.94 -6.93
CA PHE A 67 0.27 1.02 -7.11
C PHE A 67 0.18 -0.17 -6.16
N ALA A 68 -0.05 0.11 -4.87
CA ALA A 68 -0.15 -0.93 -3.85
C ALA A 68 -1.33 -1.88 -4.11
N MET A 69 -2.51 -1.35 -4.50
CA MET A 69 -3.69 -2.14 -4.87
C MET A 69 -3.46 -3.04 -6.09
N GLY A 70 -2.63 -2.60 -7.05
CA GLY A 70 -2.22 -3.44 -8.18
C GLY A 70 -1.32 -4.62 -7.79
N LYS A 71 -0.62 -4.52 -6.65
CA LYS A 71 0.24 -5.59 -6.11
C LYS A 71 -0.46 -6.45 -5.08
N SER A 72 -1.39 -5.89 -4.30
CA SER A 72 -2.09 -6.62 -3.26
C SER A 72 -3.27 -7.39 -3.84
N SER A 73 -3.45 -8.62 -3.35
CA SER A 73 -4.62 -9.43 -3.68
C SER A 73 -5.38 -9.76 -2.39
N PRO A 74 -6.71 -9.62 -2.37
CA PRO A 74 -7.54 -9.89 -1.20
C PRO A 74 -7.36 -11.34 -0.74
N SER A 75 -7.04 -11.53 0.54
CA SER A 75 -6.79 -12.88 1.06
C SER A 75 -8.09 -13.65 1.33
N ALA A 76 -9.21 -12.99 1.61
CA ALA A 76 -10.49 -13.66 1.86
C ALA A 76 -11.06 -14.38 0.62
N LEU A 77 -10.63 -13.99 -0.58
CA LEU A 77 -11.04 -14.63 -1.84
C LEU A 77 -10.13 -15.79 -2.26
N ARG A 78 -9.05 -16.07 -1.50
CA ARG A 78 -8.10 -17.15 -1.81
C ARG A 78 -8.61 -18.55 -1.39
N GLU A 79 -9.52 -18.64 -0.43
CA GLU A 79 -10.04 -19.93 0.07
C GLU A 79 -11.24 -20.48 -0.71
N THR A 80 -11.86 -19.72 -1.61
CA THR A 80 -12.96 -20.20 -2.46
C THR A 80 -12.49 -20.86 -3.75
N VAL A 81 -11.47 -21.71 -3.69
CA VAL A 81 -11.14 -22.63 -4.79
C VAL A 81 -11.95 -23.90 -4.57
N VAL A 82 -13.02 -24.07 -5.35
CA VAL A 82 -13.75 -25.34 -5.37
C VAL A 82 -12.85 -26.39 -6.01
N GLU A 83 -12.15 -27.18 -5.20
CA GLU A 83 -11.49 -28.38 -5.69
C GLU A 83 -12.56 -29.45 -5.96
N THR A 84 -12.78 -29.80 -7.23
CA THR A 84 -13.52 -31.01 -7.57
C THR A 84 -12.65 -32.22 -7.21
N PRO A 85 -13.04 -33.07 -6.23
CA PRO A 85 -12.27 -34.24 -5.89
C PRO A 85 -12.24 -35.19 -7.08
N ASN A 86 -11.04 -35.55 -7.53
CA ASN A 86 -10.86 -36.55 -8.57
C ASN A 86 -10.99 -37.95 -7.94
N ILE A 87 -12.19 -38.52 -8.00
CA ILE A 87 -12.42 -39.92 -7.63
C ILE A 87 -12.12 -40.81 -8.84
N THR A 88 -11.09 -41.65 -8.76
CA THR A 88 -10.84 -42.77 -9.68
C THR A 88 -10.98 -44.08 -8.91
#